data_AF-A0A1E3NUT1-F1
#
_entry.id   AF-A0A1E3NUT1-F1
#
_cell.length_a   1.000
_cell.length_b   1.000
_cell.length_c   1.000
_cell.angle_alpha   90.00
_cell.angle_beta   90.00
_cell.angle_gamma   90.00
#
_symmetry.space_group_name_H-M   'P 1'
#
loop_
_entity.id
_entity.type
_entity.pdbx_description
1 polymer ?
#
loop_
_entity_poly.entity_id
_entity_poly.type
_entity_poly.pdbx_seq_one_letter_code
_entity_poly.pdbx_strand_id
1 'polypeptide(L)' 'MSREGFVPPTAANLGNAASGIQSIKNYGVKYVCAQCAVNFTLSPKEPVRCKECGHRVLYKARTKRMVQFEAR' A
#
# COMPACT_ATOMS: atom_id res chain seq x y z
N MET A 1 3.12 10.42 -32.67
CA MET A 1 3.72 10.90 -31.41
C MET A 1 2.73 11.89 -30.78
N SER A 2 1.71 11.36 -30.09
CA SER A 2 0.62 12.13 -29.52
C SER A 2 1.05 12.62 -28.13
N ARG A 3 1.28 13.92 -27.96
CA ARG A 3 1.57 14.52 -26.65
C ARG A 3 0.26 14.61 -25.87
N GLU A 4 0.06 13.71 -24.93
CA GLU A 4 -1.02 13.80 -23.96
C GLU A 4 -0.72 14.96 -23.00
N GLY A 5 -1.45 16.06 -23.18
CA GLY A 5 -1.35 17.26 -22.36
C GLY A 5 -1.92 17.00 -20.96
N PHE A 6 -1.29 17.60 -19.95
CA PHE A 6 -1.78 17.59 -18.58
C PHE A 6 -3.14 18.28 -18.50
N VAL A 7 -4.18 17.53 -18.12
CA VAL A 7 -5.53 18.05 -17.89
C VAL A 7 -5.69 18.36 -16.39
N PRO A 8 -5.89 19.62 -16.00
CA PRO A 8 -6.16 19.97 -14.61
C PRO A 8 -7.54 19.42 -14.17
N PRO A 9 -7.68 18.95 -12.92
CA PRO A 9 -8.93 18.41 -12.43
C PRO A 9 -10.01 19.49 -12.47
N THR A 10 -11.04 19.29 -13.28
CA THR A 10 -12.21 20.18 -13.38
C THR A 10 -13.04 20.13 -12.09
N ALA A 11 -13.84 21.18 -11.85
CA ALA A 11 -14.61 21.42 -10.61
C ALA A 11 -15.41 20.20 -10.08
N ALA A 12 -15.82 19.28 -10.96
CA ALA A 12 -16.50 18.05 -10.59
C ALA A 12 -15.64 17.11 -9.71
N ASN A 13 -14.31 17.15 -9.82
CA ASN A 13 -13.38 16.32 -9.04
C ASN A 13 -12.83 17.02 -7.79
N LEU A 14 -13.13 18.32 -7.57
CA LEU A 14 -12.64 19.04 -6.39
C LEU A 14 -13.27 18.54 -5.09
N GLY A 15 -14.51 18.02 -5.11
CA GLY A 15 -15.16 17.48 -3.92
C GLY A 15 -14.46 16.26 -3.30
N ASN A 16 -13.86 15.41 -4.14
CA ASN A 16 -13.08 14.23 -3.70
C ASN A 16 -11.66 14.58 -3.25
N ALA A 17 -11.10 15.69 -3.72
CA ALA A 17 -9.78 16.18 -3.29
C ALA A 17 -9.88 17.01 -1.99
N ALA A 18 -10.91 17.85 -1.85
CA ALA A 18 -11.12 18.72 -0.70
C ALA A 18 -11.57 17.95 0.55
N SER A 19 -12.22 16.79 0.38
CA SER A 19 -12.72 16.02 1.51
C SER A 19 -11.61 15.42 2.36
N GLY A 20 -10.33 15.39 1.94
CA GLY A 20 -9.20 14.88 2.75
C GLY A 20 -9.33 13.41 3.20
N ILE A 21 -10.50 12.82 3.01
CA ILE A 21 -10.91 11.47 3.30
C ILE A 21 -10.60 10.71 2.01
N GLN A 22 -9.30 10.57 1.75
CA GLN A 22 -8.85 9.29 1.25
C GLN A 22 -9.31 8.30 2.30
N SER A 23 -10.47 7.67 2.06
CA SER A 23 -10.88 6.46 2.76
C SER A 23 -9.61 5.65 2.91
N ILE A 24 -9.05 5.64 4.13
CA ILE A 24 -8.01 4.70 4.47
C ILE A 24 -8.79 3.41 4.50
N LYS A 25 -9.08 2.85 3.31
CA LYS A 25 -9.54 1.49 3.18
C LYS A 25 -8.53 0.76 4.02
N ASN A 26 -9.02 0.10 5.07
CA ASN A 26 -8.19 -0.67 5.97
C ASN A 26 -7.66 -1.84 5.13
N TYR A 27 -6.71 -1.56 4.24
CA TYR A 27 -5.96 -2.53 3.49
C TYR A 27 -5.15 -3.23 4.57
N GLY A 28 -5.73 -4.30 5.13
CA GLY A 28 -5.12 -5.05 6.21
C GLY A 28 -3.62 -5.26 5.96
N VAL A 29 -2.84 -5.28 7.03
CA VAL A 29 -1.38 -5.30 6.95
C VAL A 29 -0.93 -6.44 6.04
N LYS A 30 -0.25 -6.09 4.94
CA LYS A 30 0.37 -7.06 4.05
C LYS A 30 1.74 -7.42 4.61
N TYR A 31 2.05 -8.71 4.55
CA TYR A 31 3.33 -9.27 4.95
C TYR A 31 4.01 -9.90 3.74
N VAL A 32 5.34 -9.91 3.77
CA VAL A 32 6.20 -10.53 2.76
C VAL A 32 7.03 -11.60 3.45
N CYS A 33 7.04 -12.82 2.91
CA CYS A 33 7.87 -13.88 3.48
C CYS A 33 9.36 -13.66 3.18
N ALA A 34 10.24 -13.97 4.15
CA ALA A 34 11.68 -13.84 3.96
C ALA A 34 12.27 -14.83 2.94
N GLN A 35 11.66 -16.00 2.74
CA GLN A 35 12.21 -17.05 1.87
C GLN A 35 11.60 -17.03 0.46
N CYS A 36 10.28 -17.03 0.34
CA CYS A 36 9.61 -17.09 -0.97
C CYS A 36 9.22 -15.72 -1.54
N ALA A 37 9.46 -14.62 -0.80
CA ALA A 37 9.10 -13.25 -1.18
C ALA A 37 7.61 -13.05 -1.57
N VAL A 38 6.72 -13.98 -1.20
CA VAL A 38 5.30 -13.90 -1.51
C VAL A 38 4.62 -12.89 -0.60
N ASN A 39 3.76 -12.07 -1.19
CA ASN A 39 2.93 -11.09 -0.49
C ASN A 39 1.63 -11.76 -0.04
N PHE A 40 1.28 -11.66 1.24
CA PHE A 40 0.00 -12.17 1.74
C PHE A 40 -0.50 -11.35 2.93
N THR A 41 -1.76 -11.54 3.30
CA THR A 41 -2.39 -10.89 4.46
C THR A 41 -2.59 -11.91 5.58
N LEU A 42 -2.28 -11.53 6.82
CA LEU A 42 -2.51 -12.33 8.01
C LEU A 42 -3.54 -11.66 8.92
N SER A 43 -4.41 -12.49 9.47
CA SER A 43 -5.35 -12.08 10.51
C SER A 43 -4.62 -11.98 11.86
N PRO A 44 -4.98 -11.06 12.78
CA PRO A 44 -4.31 -10.92 14.08
C PRO A 44 -4.31 -12.18 14.96
N LYS A 45 -5.28 -13.08 14.76
CA LYS A 45 -5.43 -14.33 15.52
C LYS A 45 -4.83 -15.56 14.81
N GLU A 46 -4.35 -15.40 13.57
CA GLU A 46 -3.79 -16.49 12.77
C GLU A 46 -2.31 -16.71 13.15
N PRO A 47 -1.81 -17.95 13.21
CA PRO A 47 -0.41 -18.21 13.53
C PRO A 47 0.53 -17.60 12.48
N VAL A 48 1.67 -17.06 12.93
CA VAL A 48 2.69 -16.43 12.07
C VAL A 48 3.39 -17.50 11.23
N ARG A 49 2.85 -17.79 10.05
CA ARG A 49 3.37 -18.74 9.07
C ARG A 49 3.09 -18.26 7.66
N CYS A 50 4.03 -18.44 6.74
CA CYS A 50 3.77 -18.27 5.32
C CYS A 50 2.89 -19.41 4.80
N LYS A 51 1.87 -19.07 3.99
CA LYS A 51 0.90 -20.02 3.43
C LYS A 51 1.50 -20.96 2.37
N GLU A 52 2.55 -20.53 1.69
CA GLU A 52 3.19 -21.29 0.61
C GLU A 52 4.35 -22.17 1.12
N CYS A 53 5.22 -21.64 1.99
CA CYS A 53 6.48 -22.31 2.37
C CYS A 53 6.58 -22.70 3.87
N GLY A 54 5.59 -22.36 4.69
CA GLY A 54 5.56 -22.70 6.12
C GLY A 54 6.60 -22.00 7.01
N HIS A 55 7.48 -21.16 6.44
CA HIS A 55 8.44 -20.36 7.20
C HIS A 55 7.75 -19.31 8.07
N ARG A 56 8.37 -18.97 9.21
CA ARG A 56 7.78 -18.12 10.26
C ARG A 56 8.32 -16.68 10.31
N VAL A 57 9.31 -16.37 9.48
CA VAL A 57 9.89 -15.02 9.41
C VAL A 57 9.21 -14.22 8.31
N LEU A 58 8.54 -13.14 8.71
CA LEU A 58 7.76 -12.28 7.83
C LEU A 58 8.15 -10.82 8.03
N TYR A 59 8.26 -10.09 6.92
CA TYR A 59 8.46 -8.64 6.91
C TYR A 59 7.12 -7.93 6.71
N LYS A 60 6.94 -6.77 7.34
CA LYS A 60 5.80 -5.90 7.05
C LYS A 60 6.03 -5.22 5.69
N ALA A 61 5.00 -5.20 4.84
CA ALA A 61 5.10 -4.52 3.56
C ALA A 61 5.30 -3.00 3.71
N ARG A 62 6.02 -2.40 2.76
CA ARG A 62 6.23 -0.94 2.68
C ARG A 62 4.88 -0.21 2.62
N THR A 63 4.82 0.95 3.27
CA THR A 63 3.67 1.85 3.17
C THR A 63 3.52 2.37 1.74
N LYS A 64 2.28 2.55 1.28
CA LYS A 64 1.99 3.24 0.00
C LYS A 64 1.97 4.76 0.14
N ARG A 65 2.00 5.28 1.36
CA ARG A 65 2.05 6.72 1.63
C ARG A 65 3.44 7.23 1.27
N MET A 66 3.50 8.34 0.54
CA MET A 66 4.75 9.01 0.22
C MET A 66 5.41 9.48 1.52
N VAL A 67 6.72 9.26 1.62
CA VAL A 67 7.55 9.72 2.73
C VAL A 67 8.54 10.72 2.17
N GLN A 68 8.59 11.92 2.76
CA GLN A 68 9.52 12.98 2.40
C GLN A 68 10.70 12.95 3.36
N PHE A 69 11.91 13.01 2.83
CA PHE A 69 13.14 13.10 3.60
C PHE A 69 13.86 14.42 3.28
N GLU A 70 14.58 14.97 4.26
CA GLU A 70 15.53 16.08 4.05
C GLU A 70 16.93 15.52 3.78
N ALA A 71 17.66 16.14 2.85
CA ALA A 71 19.00 15.71 2.43
C ALA A 71 20.08 16.37 3.29
N ARG A 72 20.07 16.09 4.60
CA ARG A 72 21.11 16.51 5.54
C ARG A 72 22.23 15.49 5.63
#